data_AF-A0A0G4LVU2-F1
#
_entry.id   AF-A0A0G4LVU2-F1
#
_cell.length_a   1.000
_cell.length_b   1.000
_cell.length_c   1.000
_cell.angle_alpha   90.00
_cell.angle_beta   90.00
_cell.angle_gamma   90.00
#
_symmetry.space_group_name_H-M   'P 1'
#
loop_
_entity.id
_entity.type
_entity.pdbx_description
1 polymer ?
#
loop_
_entity_poly.entity_id
_entity_poly.type
_entity_poly.pdbx_seq_one_letter_code
_entity_poly.pdbx_strand_id
1 'polypeptide(L)'
;MQRGTSPYQDDDFREVEFHAESKAALLHSGESRPWDDDVEHQIPQTSSIFRFLSRWRWILDTSLLIIILLLVLDRQMQQQEPSDRMSQNGDITGFIPEFSQHLTTFSPSETYIPTNLSTFLSNETQDAWLGLIPRGLGYLDTTPAKDLNNLPTPLPEYAPKRVFTTSVTHQLHCLHAIVKEFASLQPGAASSRRRAEDDHDQHDGEAHDPEDGGFHLQHCFEYLRQSILCCGDVALEGTQTTFPPGFEGSDGWDAKHVCRDYEQVKTFLDAKRADDELWI
;
A
#
# COMPACT_ATOMS: atom_id res chain seq x y z
N MET A 1 -47.77 1.97 19.74
CA MET A 1 -48.49 3.23 19.50
C MET A 1 -47.63 4.04 18.54
N GLN A 2 -48.22 4.36 17.38
CA GLN A 2 -47.71 5.13 16.23
C GLN A 2 -46.49 4.62 15.45
N ARG A 3 -46.76 4.35 14.17
CA ARG A 3 -45.94 3.84 13.09
C ARG A 3 -46.08 4.86 11.94
N GLY A 4 -44.97 5.39 11.45
CA GLY A 4 -44.82 6.19 10.22
C GLY A 4 -43.36 6.01 9.81
N THR A 5 -42.96 5.82 8.55
CA THR A 5 -43.35 6.39 7.24
C THR A 5 -43.00 5.37 6.14
N SER A 6 -43.85 5.11 5.13
CA SER A 6 -43.90 5.67 3.76
C SER A 6 -42.71 5.32 2.83
N PRO A 7 -42.95 4.99 1.54
CA PRO A 7 -42.10 4.13 0.72
C PRO A 7 -41.11 4.92 -0.16
N TYR A 8 -39.89 4.39 -0.32
CA TYR A 8 -38.89 4.93 -1.24
C TYR A 8 -39.04 4.28 -2.62
N GLN A 9 -39.15 5.12 -3.65
CA GLN A 9 -39.24 4.79 -5.06
C GLN A 9 -37.87 4.38 -5.63
N ASP A 10 -37.87 3.30 -6.41
CA ASP A 10 -36.80 2.93 -7.34
C ASP A 10 -36.79 3.92 -8.52
N ASP A 11 -35.68 4.63 -8.70
CA ASP A 11 -35.40 5.38 -9.93
C ASP A 11 -34.27 4.68 -10.73
N ASP A 12 -34.73 3.96 -11.76
CA ASP A 12 -34.24 3.91 -13.13
C ASP A 12 -32.71 3.83 -13.39
N PHE A 13 -32.18 2.59 -13.40
CA PHE A 13 -30.96 2.25 -14.13
C PHE A 13 -31.29 2.11 -15.63
N ARG A 14 -30.96 3.14 -16.43
CA ARG A 14 -30.95 3.00 -17.90
C ARG A 14 -29.62 2.41 -18.38
N GLU A 15 -29.65 1.14 -18.76
CA GLU A 15 -28.73 0.58 -19.75
C GLU A 15 -28.95 1.27 -21.11
N VAL A 16 -27.89 1.77 -21.72
CA VAL A 16 -27.92 2.29 -23.09
C VAL A 16 -27.56 1.14 -24.04
N GLU A 17 -28.59 0.52 -24.60
CA GLU A 17 -28.49 -0.52 -25.63
C GLU A 17 -28.15 0.13 -26.99
N PHE A 18 -27.03 -0.29 -27.59
CA PHE A 18 -26.61 0.17 -28.93
C PHE A 18 -27.38 -0.61 -30.01
N HIS A 19 -28.45 -0.01 -30.54
CA HIS A 19 -29.15 -0.53 -31.73
C HIS A 19 -28.59 0.08 -33.02
N ALA A 20 -27.90 -0.75 -33.80
CA ALA A 20 -27.58 -0.46 -35.20
C ALA A 20 -28.81 -0.78 -36.08
N GLU A 21 -29.54 0.25 -36.50
CA GLU A 21 -30.65 0.11 -37.45
C GLU A 21 -30.12 -0.06 -38.89
N SER A 22 -30.13 -1.30 -39.37
CA SER A 22 -30.04 -1.65 -40.79
C SER A 22 -31.43 -1.51 -41.43
N LYS A 23 -31.65 -0.44 -42.20
CA LYS A 23 -32.84 -0.30 -43.05
C LYS A 23 -32.68 -1.11 -44.34
N ALA A 24 -33.32 -2.28 -44.38
CA ALA A 24 -33.62 -2.99 -45.62
C ALA A 24 -35.13 -2.98 -45.84
N ALA A 25 -35.59 -2.25 -46.85
CA ALA A 25 -36.94 -2.37 -47.38
C ALA A 25 -36.88 -2.39 -48.91
N LEU A 26 -37.37 -3.52 -49.42
CA LEU A 26 -37.58 -3.97 -50.79
C LEU A 26 -38.14 -2.91 -51.75
N LEU A 27 -37.83 -3.03 -53.05
CA LEU A 27 -38.80 -3.16 -54.16
C LEU A 27 -38.09 -3.41 -55.51
N HIS A 28 -38.49 -4.51 -56.15
CA HIS A 28 -38.61 -4.82 -57.59
C HIS A 28 -37.46 -4.61 -58.61
N SER A 29 -37.00 -5.78 -59.10
CA SER A 29 -36.92 -6.25 -60.50
C SER A 29 -36.17 -5.45 -61.58
N GLY A 30 -35.26 -6.16 -62.25
CA GLY A 30 -35.18 -6.13 -63.71
C GLY A 30 -33.86 -5.61 -64.30
N GLU A 31 -33.26 -6.46 -65.12
CA GLU A 31 -32.34 -6.16 -66.22
C GLU A 31 -30.87 -5.77 -65.97
N SER A 32 -30.08 -6.10 -66.98
CA SER A 32 -28.65 -6.41 -66.99
C SER A 32 -27.78 -5.35 -67.69
N ARG A 33 -26.59 -5.04 -67.12
CA ARG A 33 -25.31 -4.55 -67.74
C ARG A 33 -25.37 -3.31 -68.68
N PRO A 34 -24.24 -2.70 -69.12
CA PRO A 34 -22.89 -2.53 -68.56
C PRO A 34 -22.47 -1.03 -68.48
N TRP A 35 -21.25 -0.80 -67.99
CA TRP A 35 -20.52 0.48 -67.87
C TRP A 35 -20.42 1.30 -69.17
N ASP A 36 -20.50 2.64 -69.08
CA ASP A 36 -19.73 3.61 -69.88
C ASP A 36 -19.86 5.06 -69.34
N ASP A 37 -18.69 5.68 -69.16
CA ASP A 37 -18.22 7.06 -69.38
C ASP A 37 -19.01 8.34 -68.98
N ASP A 38 -18.23 9.20 -68.29
CA ASP A 38 -18.12 10.66 -68.39
C ASP A 38 -19.37 11.54 -68.31
N VAL A 39 -19.53 12.21 -67.15
CA VAL A 39 -20.14 13.54 -67.10
C VAL A 39 -19.37 14.46 -66.16
N GLU A 40 -18.59 15.34 -66.76
CA GLU A 40 -18.02 16.52 -66.12
C GLU A 40 -19.15 17.49 -65.69
N HIS A 41 -19.22 17.81 -64.40
CA HIS A 41 -20.16 18.78 -63.85
C HIS A 41 -19.45 19.92 -63.13
N GLN A 42 -19.72 21.11 -63.67
CA GLN A 42 -19.21 22.42 -63.30
C GLN A 42 -19.54 22.78 -61.84
N ILE A 43 -18.54 23.30 -61.11
CA ILE A 43 -18.64 23.75 -59.72
C ILE A 43 -19.29 25.15 -59.67
N PRO A 44 -20.39 25.37 -58.92
CA PRO A 44 -20.88 26.72 -58.66
C PRO A 44 -20.10 27.38 -57.52
N GLN A 45 -19.68 28.62 -57.78
CA GLN A 45 -19.00 29.50 -56.85
C GLN A 45 -19.93 29.90 -55.68
N THR A 46 -19.67 29.40 -54.47
CA THR A 46 -20.16 30.00 -53.21
C THR A 46 -19.00 30.60 -52.43
N SER A 47 -18.39 31.64 -53.00
CA SER A 47 -17.26 32.33 -52.41
C SER A 47 -17.64 33.70 -51.87
N SER A 48 -17.82 33.80 -50.56
CA SER A 48 -17.47 35.02 -49.83
C SER A 48 -17.42 34.79 -48.31
N ILE A 49 -18.43 34.12 -47.75
CA ILE A 49 -18.54 33.97 -46.28
C ILE A 49 -17.62 32.85 -45.76
N PHE A 50 -17.52 31.72 -46.46
CA PHE A 50 -16.62 30.61 -46.09
C PHE A 50 -15.13 30.95 -46.25
N ARG A 51 -14.76 31.85 -47.18
CA ARG A 51 -13.35 32.28 -47.37
C ARG A 51 -12.86 33.17 -46.23
N PHE A 52 -13.74 33.94 -45.60
CA PHE A 52 -13.36 34.80 -44.47
C PHE A 52 -13.17 33.99 -43.18
N LEU A 53 -14.07 33.03 -42.90
CA LEU A 53 -13.96 32.11 -41.77
C LEU A 53 -12.76 31.16 -41.91
N SER A 54 -12.47 30.68 -43.12
CA SER A 54 -11.26 29.90 -43.44
C SER A 54 -9.97 30.66 -43.13
N ARG A 55 -9.96 31.98 -43.30
CA ARG A 55 -8.77 32.81 -43.10
C ARG A 55 -8.42 33.04 -41.63
N TRP A 56 -9.35 32.80 -40.70
CA TRP A 56 -9.13 32.91 -39.25
C TRP A 56 -9.12 31.56 -38.56
N ARG A 57 -9.61 30.51 -39.23
CA ARG A 57 -9.61 29.13 -38.73
C ARG A 57 -8.21 28.65 -38.35
N TRP A 58 -7.19 28.94 -39.16
CA TRP A 58 -5.81 28.58 -38.81
C TRP A 58 -5.29 29.32 -37.55
N ILE A 59 -5.77 30.54 -37.25
CA ILE A 59 -5.41 31.29 -36.02
C ILE A 59 -6.12 30.66 -34.82
N LEU A 60 -7.39 30.29 -34.96
CA LEU A 60 -8.13 29.61 -33.91
C LEU A 60 -7.55 28.23 -33.62
N ASP A 61 -7.27 27.44 -34.66
CA ASP A 61 -6.69 26.10 -34.54
C ASP A 61 -5.28 26.14 -33.95
N THR A 62 -4.45 27.12 -34.34
CA THR A 62 -3.11 27.31 -33.73
C THR A 62 -3.19 27.79 -32.28
N SER A 63 -4.11 28.70 -31.96
CA SER A 63 -4.33 29.15 -30.58
C SER A 63 -4.81 28.01 -29.69
N LEU A 64 -5.74 27.17 -30.17
CA LEU A 64 -6.24 26.00 -29.45
C LEU A 64 -5.14 24.96 -29.25
N LEU A 65 -4.32 24.70 -30.28
CA LEU A 65 -3.17 23.80 -30.17
C LEU A 65 -2.17 24.29 -29.13
N ILE A 66 -1.85 25.59 -29.11
CA ILE A 66 -0.96 26.18 -28.10
C ILE A 66 -1.56 26.02 -26.71
N ILE A 67 -2.86 26.29 -26.52
CA ILE A 67 -3.53 26.11 -25.23
C ILE A 67 -3.47 24.65 -24.79
N ILE A 68 -3.75 23.70 -25.68
CA ILE A 68 -3.66 22.27 -25.37
C ILE A 68 -2.23 21.89 -24.98
N LEU A 69 -1.22 22.35 -25.72
CA LEU A 69 0.19 22.10 -25.41
C LEU A 69 0.58 22.70 -24.07
N LEU A 70 0.12 23.92 -23.75
CA LEU A 70 0.35 24.55 -22.45
C LEU A 70 -0.33 23.78 -21.32
N LEU A 71 -1.57 23.30 -21.51
CA LEU A 71 -2.28 22.49 -20.53
C LEU A 71 -1.65 21.10 -20.35
N VAL A 72 -1.10 20.52 -21.42
CA VAL A 72 -0.36 19.24 -21.34
C VAL A 72 0.97 19.45 -20.62
N LEU A 73 1.70 20.53 -20.93
CA LEU A 73 2.94 20.88 -20.23
C LEU A 73 2.67 21.21 -18.76
N ASP A 74 1.64 21.98 -18.44
CA ASP A 74 1.22 22.28 -17.08
C ASP A 74 0.81 21.00 -16.33
N ARG A 75 0.05 20.11 -16.97
CA ARG A 75 -0.29 18.81 -16.38
C ARG A 75 0.94 17.91 -16.20
N GLN A 76 1.88 17.90 -17.14
CA GLN A 76 3.13 17.15 -17.02
C GLN A 76 4.03 17.73 -15.92
N MET A 77 4.09 19.05 -15.80
CA MET A 77 4.81 19.75 -14.74
C MET A 77 4.15 19.53 -13.38
N GLN A 78 2.82 19.55 -13.28
CA GLN A 78 2.07 19.20 -12.07
C GLN A 78 2.21 17.72 -11.68
N GLN A 79 2.36 16.82 -12.66
CA GLN A 79 2.70 15.42 -12.40
C GLN A 79 4.19 15.23 -12.03
N GLN A 80 5.05 16.19 -12.39
CA GLN A 80 6.47 16.25 -12.07
C GLN A 80 6.79 17.15 -10.87
N GLU A 81 5.79 17.73 -10.19
CA GLU A 81 6.04 18.38 -8.91
C GLU A 81 6.77 17.36 -8.04
N PRO A 82 8.05 17.58 -7.69
CA PRO A 82 8.77 16.69 -6.82
C PRO A 82 7.92 16.63 -5.55
N SER A 83 7.64 15.42 -5.09
CA SER A 83 6.81 15.21 -3.92
C SER A 83 7.49 15.83 -2.69
N ASP A 84 7.25 17.13 -2.47
CA ASP A 84 7.37 17.79 -1.16
C ASP A 84 6.31 17.22 -0.18
N ARG A 85 5.53 16.24 -0.64
CA ARG A 85 4.64 15.43 0.18
C ARG A 85 5.46 14.28 0.73
N MET A 86 5.91 14.47 1.95
CA MET A 86 6.28 13.44 2.92
C MET A 86 5.64 12.09 2.54
N SER A 87 6.44 11.15 2.03
CA SER A 87 5.95 9.85 1.58
C SER A 87 5.50 9.04 2.78
N GLN A 88 4.34 8.37 2.69
CA GLN A 88 3.81 7.60 3.82
C GLN A 88 4.85 6.56 4.27
N ASN A 89 5.14 6.52 5.58
CA ASN A 89 6.16 5.64 6.18
C ASN A 89 7.60 5.87 5.63
N GLY A 90 7.85 7.04 5.02
CA GLY A 90 9.15 7.45 4.50
C GLY A 90 10.02 8.19 5.51
N ASP A 91 11.27 8.45 5.11
CA ASP A 91 12.22 9.25 5.87
C ASP A 91 12.07 10.74 5.56
N ILE A 92 11.96 11.56 6.61
CA ILE A 92 11.83 13.01 6.48
C ILE A 92 13.18 13.75 6.58
N THR A 93 14.26 13.03 6.87
CA THR A 93 15.60 13.60 6.99
C THR A 93 16.25 13.77 5.62
N GLY A 94 15.79 13.02 4.61
CA GLY A 94 16.34 13.00 3.26
C GLY A 94 17.56 12.09 3.12
N PHE A 95 17.84 11.25 4.11
CA PHE A 95 18.94 10.29 4.09
C PHE A 95 18.56 9.02 3.32
N ILE A 96 17.35 8.53 3.52
CA ILE A 96 16.87 7.29 2.88
C ILE A 96 16.16 7.65 1.57
N PRO A 97 16.49 6.96 0.46
CA PRO A 97 15.85 7.22 -0.83
C PRO A 97 14.38 6.79 -0.82
N GLU A 98 13.63 7.27 -1.80
CA GLU A 98 12.29 6.74 -2.07
C GLU A 98 12.38 5.31 -2.65
N PHE A 99 11.44 4.46 -2.23
CA PHE A 99 11.30 3.10 -2.73
C PHE A 99 10.03 2.96 -3.57
N SER A 100 10.08 2.16 -4.63
CA SER A 100 8.89 1.79 -5.40
C SER A 100 7.94 0.92 -4.57
N GLN A 101 6.64 1.11 -4.75
CA GLN A 101 5.60 0.30 -4.13
C GLN A 101 5.18 -0.86 -5.06
N HIS A 102 4.73 -1.96 -4.47
CA HIS A 102 4.11 -3.06 -5.21
C HIS A 102 2.86 -3.55 -4.47
N LEU A 103 1.93 -4.12 -5.23
CA LEU A 103 0.71 -4.72 -4.68
C LEU A 103 1.03 -6.14 -4.23
N THR A 104 0.64 -6.47 -3.01
CA THR A 104 0.75 -7.83 -2.46
C THR A 104 -0.53 -8.20 -1.74
N THR A 105 -0.78 -9.51 -1.62
CA THR A 105 -1.89 -10.06 -0.84
C THR A 105 -1.30 -10.83 0.32
N PHE A 106 -1.79 -10.58 1.53
CA PHE A 106 -1.31 -11.28 2.71
C PHE A 106 -1.75 -12.74 2.69
N SER A 107 -0.80 -13.63 2.95
CA SER A 107 -1.02 -15.06 3.06
C SER A 107 -0.26 -15.57 4.27
N PRO A 108 -0.88 -16.38 5.14
CA PRO A 108 -0.17 -16.92 6.31
C PRO A 108 1.05 -17.74 5.88
N SER A 109 2.09 -17.72 6.72
CA SER A 109 3.31 -18.49 6.52
C SER A 109 3.76 -19.10 7.85
N GLU A 110 3.69 -20.43 7.93
CA GLU A 110 4.11 -21.18 9.11
C GLU A 110 5.65 -21.16 9.31
N THR A 111 6.40 -20.76 8.28
CA THR A 111 7.87 -20.63 8.36
C THR A 111 8.30 -19.53 9.33
N TYR A 112 7.51 -18.45 9.46
CA TYR A 112 7.83 -17.34 10.35
C TYR A 112 7.11 -17.47 11.69
N ILE A 113 5.84 -17.86 11.67
CA ILE A 113 5.04 -18.11 12.87
C ILE A 113 4.43 -19.52 12.76
N PRO A 114 5.09 -20.54 13.33
CA PRO A 114 4.61 -21.90 13.24
C PRO A 114 3.36 -22.10 14.09
N THR A 115 2.45 -22.94 13.61
CA THR A 115 1.22 -23.33 14.31
C THR A 115 1.52 -23.98 15.68
N ASN A 116 2.64 -24.71 15.76
CA ASN A 116 3.19 -25.16 17.03
C ASN A 116 4.29 -24.19 17.51
N LEU A 117 3.95 -23.25 18.38
CA LEU A 117 4.90 -22.22 18.84
C LEU A 117 6.10 -22.76 19.63
N SER A 118 6.06 -24.02 20.11
CA SER A 118 7.25 -24.64 20.72
C SER A 118 8.41 -24.79 19.72
N THR A 119 8.12 -24.82 18.41
CA THR A 119 9.13 -24.89 17.35
C THR A 119 9.57 -23.51 16.85
N PHE A 120 9.07 -22.40 17.42
CA PHE A 120 9.46 -21.04 17.02
C PHE A 120 10.97 -20.81 17.10
N LEU A 121 11.65 -21.45 18.06
CA LEU A 121 13.11 -21.38 18.22
C LEU A 121 13.89 -22.41 17.38
N SER A 122 13.23 -23.11 16.46
CA SER A 122 13.92 -24.01 15.52
C SER A 122 14.86 -23.22 14.61
N ASN A 123 15.94 -23.86 14.16
CA ASN A 123 16.90 -23.23 13.25
C ASN A 123 16.21 -22.69 11.99
N GLU A 124 15.27 -23.44 11.40
CA GLU A 124 14.53 -23.02 10.21
C GLU A 124 13.77 -21.70 10.43
N THR A 125 13.01 -21.60 11.52
CA THR A 125 12.24 -20.38 11.84
C THR A 125 13.18 -19.22 12.13
N GLN A 126 14.23 -19.45 12.94
CA GLN A 126 15.18 -18.40 13.28
C GLN A 126 15.96 -17.91 12.05
N ASP A 127 16.37 -18.81 11.16
CA ASP A 127 17.04 -18.45 9.90
C ASP A 127 16.11 -17.67 8.98
N ALA A 128 14.82 -18.02 8.92
CA ALA A 128 13.82 -17.27 8.17
C ALA A 128 13.67 -15.84 8.71
N TRP A 129 13.58 -15.67 10.03
CA TRP A 129 13.53 -14.34 10.67
C TRP A 129 14.80 -13.53 10.44
N LEU A 130 15.98 -14.15 10.55
CA LEU A 130 17.25 -13.51 10.23
C LEU A 130 17.29 -13.06 8.76
N GLY A 131 16.66 -13.81 7.86
CA GLY A 131 16.52 -13.47 6.45
C GLY A 131 15.67 -12.22 6.17
N LEU A 132 14.83 -11.78 7.12
CA LEU A 132 14.03 -10.55 6.96
C LEU A 132 14.84 -9.28 7.21
N ILE A 133 15.93 -9.38 7.98
CA ILE A 133 16.72 -8.22 8.41
C ILE A 133 18.00 -8.14 7.58
N PRO A 134 18.38 -6.97 7.06
CA PRO A 134 19.65 -6.82 6.36
C PRO A 134 20.83 -7.07 7.30
N ARG A 135 21.98 -7.40 6.71
CA ARG A 135 23.24 -7.48 7.46
C ARG A 135 23.50 -6.17 8.21
N GLY A 136 24.05 -6.29 9.43
CA GLY A 136 24.26 -5.14 10.31
C GLY A 136 22.99 -4.70 11.05
N LEU A 137 21.96 -5.55 11.10
CA LEU A 137 20.70 -5.34 11.85
C LEU A 137 19.87 -4.13 11.39
N GLY A 138 20.21 -3.54 10.24
CA GLY A 138 19.58 -2.31 9.77
C GLY A 138 20.14 -1.03 10.39
N TYR A 139 21.27 -1.09 11.10
CA TYR A 139 21.94 0.12 11.58
C TYR A 139 22.59 0.88 10.42
N LEU A 140 22.32 2.19 10.36
CA LEU A 140 22.71 3.09 9.29
C LEU A 140 23.70 4.14 9.79
N ASP A 141 24.86 4.21 9.15
CA ASP A 141 25.89 5.23 9.41
C ASP A 141 25.65 6.47 8.54
N THR A 142 25.32 7.59 9.18
CA THR A 142 25.00 8.85 8.48
C THR A 142 26.19 9.84 8.44
N THR A 143 27.40 9.42 8.77
CA THR A 143 28.54 10.33 9.11
C THR A 143 29.15 11.11 7.92
N PRO A 144 28.66 10.95 6.67
CA PRO A 144 28.65 12.02 5.69
C PRO A 144 28.09 13.38 6.08
N ALA A 145 26.86 13.30 6.61
CA ALA A 145 25.81 14.19 6.14
C ALA A 145 25.61 15.34 7.12
N LYS A 146 26.37 16.42 6.90
CA LYS A 146 26.34 17.60 7.79
C LYS A 146 25.01 18.33 7.82
N ASP A 147 24.18 18.16 6.79
CA ASP A 147 22.97 18.98 6.58
C ASP A 147 21.65 18.21 6.74
N LEU A 148 21.68 17.04 7.39
CA LEU A 148 20.45 16.31 7.74
C LEU A 148 19.75 16.99 8.92
N ASN A 149 18.54 17.46 8.69
CA ASN A 149 17.65 17.97 9.72
C ASN A 149 16.73 16.85 10.22
N ASN A 150 16.04 17.07 11.35
CA ASN A 150 15.05 16.14 11.90
C ASN A 150 15.58 14.75 12.28
N LEU A 151 16.90 14.59 12.45
CA LEU A 151 17.47 13.39 13.02
C LEU A 151 17.16 13.30 14.52
N PRO A 152 16.86 12.11 15.06
CA PRO A 152 16.79 11.89 16.50
C PRO A 152 18.20 11.92 17.11
N THR A 153 18.27 11.67 18.42
CA THR A 153 19.56 11.53 19.12
C THR A 153 20.29 10.25 18.69
N PRO A 154 21.55 10.32 18.19
CA PRO A 154 22.27 9.14 17.69
C PRO A 154 22.60 8.13 18.78
N LEU A 155 22.84 6.88 18.38
CA LEU A 155 23.26 5.79 19.26
C LEU A 155 24.69 6.04 19.79
N PRO A 156 24.88 6.25 21.10
CA PRO A 156 26.17 6.66 21.68
C PRO A 156 27.26 5.59 21.56
N GLU A 157 26.89 4.31 21.54
CA GLU A 157 27.81 3.17 21.46
C GLU A 157 28.60 3.09 20.14
N TYR A 158 28.15 3.83 19.11
CA TYR A 158 28.83 3.93 17.82
C TYR A 158 29.69 5.20 17.65
N ALA A 159 29.79 6.05 18.68
CA ALA A 159 30.59 7.27 18.62
C ALA A 159 32.05 6.97 18.18
N PRO A 160 32.65 7.81 17.30
CA PRO A 160 32.19 9.12 16.84
C PRO A 160 31.24 9.08 15.62
N LYS A 161 30.79 7.91 15.17
CA LYS A 161 29.83 7.80 14.07
C LYS A 161 28.43 8.20 14.55
N ARG A 162 27.61 8.70 13.63
CA ARG A 162 26.18 8.93 13.85
C ARG A 162 25.38 7.76 13.29
N VAL A 163 25.08 6.80 14.16
CA VAL A 163 24.37 5.59 13.80
C VAL A 163 22.94 5.63 14.33
N PHE A 164 22.02 5.15 13.50
CA PHE A 164 20.58 5.06 13.76
C PHE A 164 20.08 3.68 13.33
N THR A 165 18.97 3.22 13.89
CA THR A 165 18.21 2.09 13.32
C THR A 165 17.06 2.63 12.47
N THR A 166 16.35 1.74 11.76
CA THR A 166 15.09 2.07 11.09
C THR A 166 13.91 1.50 11.87
N SER A 167 12.75 2.17 11.79
CA SER A 167 11.53 1.72 12.44
C SER A 167 11.12 0.32 12.02
N VAL A 168 11.22 -0.05 10.73
CA VAL A 168 10.86 -1.39 10.25
C VAL A 168 11.72 -2.49 10.88
N THR A 169 13.03 -2.28 11.02
CA THR A 169 13.91 -3.28 11.65
C THR A 169 13.70 -3.36 13.16
N HIS A 170 13.42 -2.23 13.81
CA HIS A 170 13.08 -2.22 15.23
C HIS A 170 11.71 -2.85 15.51
N GLN A 171 10.69 -2.55 14.71
CA GLN A 171 9.35 -3.17 14.78
C GLN A 171 9.42 -4.69 14.62
N LEU A 172 10.21 -5.20 13.66
CA LEU A 172 10.44 -6.64 13.50
C LEU A 172 11.15 -7.25 14.71
N HIS A 173 12.15 -6.56 15.28
CA HIS A 173 12.83 -6.99 16.50
C HIS A 173 11.86 -7.10 17.68
N CYS A 174 11.03 -6.08 17.91
CA CYS A 174 10.04 -6.09 18.96
C CYS A 174 9.01 -7.21 18.77
N LEU A 175 8.50 -7.38 17.54
CA LEU A 175 7.55 -8.45 17.23
C LEU A 175 8.17 -9.83 17.50
N HIS A 176 9.39 -10.08 17.02
CA HIS A 176 10.10 -11.34 17.30
C HIS A 176 10.26 -11.57 18.80
N ALA A 177 10.66 -10.55 19.56
CA ALA A 177 10.81 -10.63 21.01
C ALA A 177 9.47 -10.98 21.70
N ILE A 178 8.37 -10.34 21.31
CA ILE A 178 7.04 -10.63 21.84
C ILE A 178 6.64 -12.08 21.55
N VAL A 179 6.81 -12.54 20.31
CA VAL A 179 6.48 -13.93 19.91
C VAL A 179 7.34 -14.92 20.69
N LYS A 180 8.63 -14.65 20.84
CA LYS A 180 9.57 -15.48 21.59
C LYS A 180 9.14 -15.63 23.05
N GLU A 181 8.83 -14.52 23.72
CA GLU A 181 8.39 -14.55 25.12
C GLU A 181 7.06 -15.29 25.24
N PHE A 182 6.10 -15.03 24.35
CA PHE A 182 4.82 -15.74 24.32
C PHE A 182 4.99 -17.26 24.12
N ALA A 183 5.81 -17.66 23.15
CA ALA A 183 6.13 -19.06 22.90
C ALA A 183 6.76 -19.74 24.13
N SER A 184 7.59 -19.02 24.89
CA SER A 184 8.24 -19.54 26.10
C SER A 184 7.28 -19.81 27.26
N LEU A 185 6.10 -19.16 27.26
CA LEU A 185 5.08 -19.30 28.29
C LEU A 185 4.08 -20.44 28.00
N GLN A 186 4.11 -21.03 26.81
CA GLN A 186 3.14 -22.08 26.47
C GLN A 186 3.43 -23.39 27.23
N PRO A 187 2.37 -24.10 27.68
CA PRO A 187 2.51 -25.43 28.25
C PRO A 187 3.30 -26.34 27.31
N GLY A 188 4.43 -26.88 27.78
CA GLY A 188 5.35 -27.68 26.95
C GLY A 188 6.63 -26.96 26.50
N ALA A 189 6.68 -25.63 26.53
CA ALA A 189 7.89 -24.86 26.18
C ALA A 189 9.01 -24.96 27.25
N ALA A 190 8.63 -25.16 28.51
CA ALA A 190 9.59 -25.44 29.58
C ALA A 190 10.20 -26.85 29.49
N SER A 191 9.50 -27.80 28.85
CA SER A 191 10.00 -29.17 28.61
C SER A 191 10.85 -29.31 27.35
N SER A 192 10.68 -28.44 26.34
CA SER A 192 11.50 -28.48 25.13
C SER A 192 12.96 -28.06 25.38
N ARG A 193 13.23 -27.27 26.42
CA ARG A 193 14.61 -26.92 26.83
C ARG A 193 15.39 -28.08 27.47
N ARG A 194 14.73 -29.20 27.83
CA ARG A 194 15.36 -30.37 28.47
C ARG A 194 15.20 -31.68 27.68
N ARG A 195 14.56 -31.68 26.51
CA ARG A 195 14.12 -32.90 25.84
C ARG A 195 14.44 -32.93 24.34
N ALA A 196 15.66 -32.50 24.00
CA ALA A 196 16.23 -32.73 22.66
C ALA A 196 16.71 -34.19 22.47
N GLU A 197 16.58 -35.03 23.49
CA GLU A 197 16.85 -36.46 23.48
C GLU A 197 15.66 -37.11 24.20
N ASP A 198 15.08 -38.17 23.62
CA ASP A 198 14.02 -39.01 24.19
C ASP A 198 12.57 -38.46 24.19
N ASP A 199 11.78 -38.81 23.17
CA ASP A 199 10.91 -40.00 23.23
C ASP A 199 9.73 -39.89 22.23
N HIS A 200 9.36 -41.05 21.70
CA HIS A 200 8.19 -41.28 20.86
C HIS A 200 6.93 -41.28 21.72
N ASP A 201 6.15 -40.21 21.71
CA ASP A 201 4.73 -40.32 22.02
C ASP A 201 3.94 -39.36 21.13
N GLN A 202 3.34 -39.94 20.11
CA GLN A 202 2.29 -39.34 19.31
C GLN A 202 1.05 -39.28 20.19
N HIS A 203 0.75 -38.09 20.69
CA HIS A 203 -0.62 -37.76 21.05
C HIS A 203 -1.14 -36.77 20.02
N ASP A 204 -2.15 -37.25 19.33
CA ASP A 204 -2.67 -36.73 18.08
C ASP A 204 -3.37 -35.40 18.33
N GLY A 205 -3.20 -34.47 17.39
CA GLY A 205 -3.70 -33.11 17.48
C GLY A 205 -5.19 -33.03 17.77
N GLU A 206 -5.52 -32.51 18.95
CA GLU A 206 -6.77 -31.78 19.11
C GLU A 206 -6.61 -30.47 18.34
N ALA A 207 -7.43 -30.31 17.31
CA ALA A 207 -7.70 -29.01 16.74
C ALA A 207 -8.28 -28.16 17.87
N HIS A 208 -7.43 -27.32 18.45
CA HIS A 208 -7.86 -26.27 19.37
C HIS A 208 -9.01 -25.50 18.72
N ASP A 209 -10.06 -25.27 19.49
CA ASP A 209 -11.21 -24.47 19.10
C ASP A 209 -10.72 -23.17 18.41
N PRO A 210 -11.28 -22.72 17.27
CA PRO A 210 -10.97 -21.40 16.74
C PRO A 210 -11.20 -20.24 17.73
N GLU A 211 -11.93 -20.47 18.84
CA GLU A 211 -12.04 -19.57 19.99
C GLU A 211 -10.88 -19.67 21.01
N ASP A 212 -9.97 -20.64 20.86
CA ASP A 212 -8.82 -20.84 21.73
C ASP A 212 -7.70 -19.85 21.37
N GLY A 213 -7.30 -19.00 22.33
CA GLY A 213 -6.43 -17.86 22.12
C GLY A 213 -5.05 -18.18 21.54
N GLY A 214 -4.63 -19.45 21.55
CA GLY A 214 -3.37 -19.92 20.97
C GLY A 214 -3.29 -19.74 19.45
N PHE A 215 -4.32 -20.16 18.70
CA PHE A 215 -4.37 -20.00 17.24
C PHE A 215 -4.52 -18.53 16.84
N HIS A 216 -5.37 -17.80 17.57
CA HIS A 216 -5.64 -16.39 17.28
C HIS A 216 -4.37 -15.54 17.35
N LEU A 217 -3.55 -15.72 18.40
CA LEU A 217 -2.31 -14.96 18.57
C LEU A 217 -1.26 -15.29 17.50
N GLN A 218 -1.15 -16.55 17.05
CA GLN A 218 -0.26 -16.93 15.96
C GLN A 218 -0.63 -16.20 14.66
N HIS A 219 -1.91 -16.20 14.32
CA HIS A 219 -2.43 -15.47 13.17
C HIS A 219 -2.17 -13.95 13.31
N CYS A 220 -2.42 -13.37 14.49
CA CYS A 220 -2.15 -11.96 14.75
C CYS A 220 -0.67 -11.61 14.56
N PHE A 221 0.25 -12.42 15.08
CA PHE A 221 1.68 -12.18 14.91
C PHE A 221 2.11 -12.23 13.46
N GLU A 222 1.57 -13.19 12.68
CA GLU A 222 1.88 -13.30 11.26
C GLU A 222 1.29 -12.13 10.46
N TYR A 223 0.07 -11.69 10.79
CA TYR A 223 -0.54 -10.50 10.21
C TYR A 223 0.26 -9.23 10.51
N LEU A 224 0.73 -9.06 11.75
CA LEU A 224 1.57 -7.93 12.15
C LEU A 224 2.92 -7.94 11.42
N ARG A 225 3.56 -9.10 11.29
CA ARG A 225 4.82 -9.25 10.54
C ARG A 225 4.65 -8.79 9.09
N GLN A 226 3.58 -9.23 8.43
CA GLN A 226 3.29 -8.83 7.05
C GLN A 226 2.94 -7.34 6.95
N SER A 227 2.20 -6.81 7.92
CA SER A 227 1.87 -5.38 7.99
C SER A 227 3.12 -4.51 8.14
N ILE A 228 4.07 -4.90 9.01
CA ILE A 228 5.34 -4.20 9.20
C ILE A 228 6.16 -4.20 7.90
N LEU A 229 6.29 -5.36 7.24
CA LEU A 229 7.03 -5.45 5.98
C LEU A 229 6.35 -4.69 4.83
N CYS A 230 5.03 -4.69 4.78
CA CYS A 230 4.26 -4.00 3.75
C CYS A 230 4.33 -2.48 3.89
N CYS A 231 4.28 -1.97 5.13
CA CYS A 231 4.42 -0.54 5.41
C CYS A 231 5.88 -0.08 5.27
N GLY A 232 6.83 -0.93 5.68
CA GLY A 232 8.26 -0.68 5.51
C GLY A 232 8.70 0.66 6.08
N ASP A 233 8.29 1.01 7.31
CA ASP A 233 8.58 2.32 7.90
C ASP A 233 10.08 2.55 8.04
N VAL A 234 10.61 3.46 7.24
CA VAL A 234 12.04 3.76 7.20
C VAL A 234 12.40 4.99 8.04
N ALA A 235 11.53 5.49 8.90
CA ALA A 235 11.92 6.53 9.85
C ALA A 235 13.19 6.12 10.63
N LEU A 236 14.10 7.09 10.79
CA LEU A 236 15.34 6.88 11.54
C LEU A 236 15.04 6.98 13.03
N GLU A 237 15.46 5.98 13.78
CA GLU A 237 15.31 5.93 15.24
C GLU A 237 16.66 6.01 15.94
N GLY A 238 16.65 6.75 17.05
CA GLY A 238 17.82 7.10 17.84
C GLY A 238 17.97 6.29 19.11
N THR A 239 18.83 6.76 20.00
CA THR A 239 18.98 6.19 21.35
C THR A 239 17.69 6.33 22.15
N GLN A 240 17.49 5.41 23.07
CA GLN A 240 16.38 5.41 24.01
C GLN A 240 16.28 6.73 24.79
N THR A 241 15.04 7.10 25.10
CA THR A 241 14.69 8.28 25.91
C THR A 241 14.02 7.91 27.24
N THR A 242 13.58 6.65 27.38
CA THR A 242 12.73 6.19 28.49
C THR A 242 13.31 5.03 29.31
N PHE A 243 14.43 4.43 28.89
CA PHE A 243 15.01 3.29 29.61
C PHE A 243 15.67 3.72 30.92
N PRO A 244 15.75 2.80 31.92
CA PRO A 244 16.48 3.06 33.15
C PRO A 244 17.98 3.33 32.89
N PRO A 245 18.67 4.05 33.79
CA PRO A 245 20.10 4.27 33.68
C PRO A 245 20.89 2.96 33.55
N GLY A 246 21.82 2.90 32.59
CA GLY A 246 22.65 1.72 32.32
C GLY A 246 22.08 0.76 31.28
N PHE A 247 20.91 1.04 30.71
CA PHE A 247 20.36 0.30 29.57
C PHE A 247 20.50 1.13 28.29
N GLU A 248 21.05 0.50 27.27
CA GLU A 248 21.26 1.07 25.93
C GLU A 248 20.29 0.43 24.93
N GLY A 249 20.08 1.10 23.80
CA GLY A 249 19.18 0.65 22.75
C GLY A 249 18.40 1.81 22.15
N SER A 250 17.37 1.47 21.38
CA SER A 250 16.39 2.40 20.82
C SER A 250 15.02 2.09 21.40
N ASP A 251 14.20 3.12 21.66
CA ASP A 251 12.81 2.98 22.08
C ASP A 251 11.82 3.60 21.08
N GLY A 252 12.32 4.14 19.97
CA GLY A 252 11.53 4.73 18.89
C GLY A 252 10.90 6.10 19.17
N TRP A 253 10.91 6.62 20.41
CA TRP A 253 10.03 7.75 20.79
C TRP A 253 10.46 9.14 20.29
N ASP A 254 11.74 9.35 19.99
CA ASP A 254 12.25 10.61 19.41
C ASP A 254 12.26 10.59 17.86
N ALA A 255 11.79 9.50 17.25
CA ALA A 255 11.71 9.37 15.80
C ALA A 255 10.47 10.09 15.25
N LYS A 256 10.60 10.65 14.05
CA LYS A 256 9.48 11.30 13.35
C LYS A 256 8.98 10.39 12.24
N HIS A 257 7.70 10.07 12.30
CA HIS A 257 7.04 9.17 11.35
C HIS A 257 6.10 9.93 10.41
N VAL A 258 5.88 9.37 9.23
CA VAL A 258 4.93 9.88 8.25
C VAL A 258 3.69 8.99 8.22
N CYS A 259 2.71 9.35 9.03
CA CYS A 259 1.49 8.57 9.22
C CYS A 259 0.33 9.13 8.40
N ARG A 260 -0.69 8.28 8.19
CA ARG A 260 -2.02 8.78 7.81
C ARG A 260 -2.60 9.57 8.98
N ASP A 261 -3.38 10.60 8.67
CA ASP A 261 -4.18 11.28 9.68
C ASP A 261 -5.24 10.31 10.22
N TYR A 262 -5.01 9.80 11.43
CA TYR A 262 -5.84 8.76 12.02
C TYR A 262 -7.26 9.24 12.32
N GLU A 263 -7.46 10.53 12.60
CA GLU A 263 -8.81 11.07 12.83
C GLU A 263 -9.62 11.07 11.53
N GLN A 264 -8.98 11.35 10.39
CA GLN A 264 -9.63 11.22 9.08
C GLN A 264 -9.97 9.76 8.76
N VAL A 265 -9.05 8.82 9.03
CA VAL A 265 -9.30 7.38 8.87
C VAL A 265 -10.49 6.95 9.72
N LYS A 266 -10.46 7.27 11.02
CA LYS A 266 -11.51 6.92 11.97
C LYS A 266 -12.85 7.52 11.58
N THR A 267 -12.89 8.79 11.19
CA THR A 267 -14.11 9.48 10.75
C THR A 267 -14.74 8.77 9.54
N PHE A 268 -13.93 8.39 8.57
CA PHE A 268 -14.41 7.66 7.39
C PHE A 268 -14.97 6.28 7.76
N LEU A 269 -14.24 5.52 8.58
CA LEU A 269 -14.67 4.18 9.01
C LEU A 269 -15.95 4.24 9.84
N ASP A 270 -16.06 5.19 10.77
CA ASP A 270 -17.28 5.39 11.55
C ASP A 270 -18.48 5.69 10.65
N ALA A 271 -18.33 6.56 9.65
CA ALA A 271 -19.40 6.89 8.70
C ALA A 271 -19.80 5.72 7.78
N LYS A 272 -18.98 4.66 7.69
CA LYS A 272 -19.18 3.49 6.84
C LYS A 272 -19.28 2.17 7.62
N ARG A 273 -19.38 2.22 8.94
CA ARG A 273 -19.46 1.04 9.80
C ARG A 273 -20.66 0.16 9.43
N ALA A 274 -20.49 -1.15 9.54
CA ALA A 274 -21.53 -2.13 9.25
C ALA A 274 -22.52 -2.28 10.41
N ASP A 275 -22.05 -2.07 11.64
CA ASP A 275 -22.79 -2.17 12.90
C ASP A 275 -22.19 -1.20 13.96
N ASP A 276 -22.75 -1.23 15.17
CA ASP A 276 -22.33 -0.41 16.32
C ASP A 276 -21.67 -1.26 17.43
N GLU A 277 -21.08 -2.42 17.10
CA GLU A 277 -20.42 -3.27 18.10
C GLU A 277 -19.15 -2.62 18.69
N LEU A 278 -18.83 -2.99 19.93
CA LEU A 278 -17.64 -2.55 20.66
C LEU A 278 -16.80 -3.75 21.06
N TRP A 279 -15.50 -3.68 20.79
CA TRP A 279 -14.51 -4.74 21.05
C TRP A 279 -13.96 -4.80 22.49
N ILE A 280 -14.38 -3.88 23.39
CA ILE A 280 -14.02 -3.83 24.82
C ILE A 280 -15.21 -3.38 25.68
#